data_AF-A0A842PBY9-F1
#
_entry.id   AF-A0A842PBY9-F1
#
_cell.length_a   1.000
_cell.length_b   1.000
_cell.length_c   1.000
_cell.angle_alpha   90.00
_cell.angle_beta   90.00
_cell.angle_gamma   90.00
#
_symmetry.space_group_name_H-M   'P 1'
#
loop_
_entity.id
_entity.type
_entity.pdbx_description
1 polymer ?
#
loop_
_entity_poly.entity_id
_entity_poly.type
_entity_poly.pdbx_seq_one_letter_code
_entity_poly.pdbx_strand_id
1 'polypeptide(L)'
;MNNLKVVIGVIVAIVILIVIVGYFSNAENHKGNTVEDQSDEIAWQLLQKTYLEQECREQYMGQSNELEKCFDRIDEEQRLNPPTTP
;
A
#
# COMPACT_ATOMS: atom_id res chain seq x y z
N MET A 1 -24.01 29.21 23.40
CA MET A 1 -22.73 28.73 23.97
C MET A 1 -22.74 27.26 24.41
N ASN A 2 -23.89 26.66 24.77
CA ASN A 2 -23.94 25.28 25.26
C ASN A 2 -23.78 24.23 24.14
N ASN A 3 -24.36 24.48 22.98
CA ASN A 3 -24.32 23.55 21.85
C ASN A 3 -22.90 23.35 21.30
N LEU A 4 -22.04 24.39 21.37
CA LEU A 4 -20.63 24.30 20.96
C LEU A 4 -19.83 23.38 21.89
N LYS A 5 -20.08 23.44 23.21
CA LYS A 5 -19.44 22.57 24.20
C LYS A 5 -19.88 21.11 24.04
N VAL A 6 -21.16 20.89 23.71
CA VAL A 6 -21.69 19.54 23.43
C VAL A 6 -21.06 18.97 22.17
N VAL A 7 -20.97 19.75 21.09
CA VAL A 7 -20.36 19.31 19.82
C VAL A 7 -18.88 18.97 19.99
N ILE A 8 -18.11 19.80 20.70
CA ILE A 8 -16.69 19.52 20.97
C ILE A 8 -16.54 18.24 21.83
N GLY A 9 -17.40 18.06 22.83
CA GLY A 9 -17.39 16.84 23.66
C GLY A 9 -17.66 15.57 22.86
N VAL A 10 -18.61 15.61 21.92
CA VAL A 10 -18.92 14.45 21.04
C VAL A 10 -17.74 14.14 20.12
N ILE A 11 -17.11 15.17 19.52
CA ILE A 11 -15.96 14.98 18.64
C ILE A 11 -14.80 14.32 19.39
N VAL A 12 -14.48 14.79 20.60
CA VAL A 12 -13.40 14.23 21.42
C VAL A 12 -13.68 12.77 21.79
N ALA A 13 -14.93 12.44 22.15
CA ALA A 13 -15.30 11.07 22.48
C ALA A 13 -15.17 10.11 21.28
N ILE A 14 -15.53 10.55 20.07
CA ILE A 14 -15.38 9.76 18.84
C ILE A 14 -13.90 9.49 18.55
N VAL A 15 -13.03 10.51 18.67
CA VAL A 15 -11.59 10.36 18.44
C VAL A 15 -10.98 9.35 19.41
N ILE A 16 -11.34 9.39 20.70
CA ILE A 16 -10.85 8.45 21.70
C ILE A 16 -11.28 7.01 21.38
N LEU A 17 -12.53 6.81 20.96
CA LEU A 17 -13.02 5.49 20.54
C LEU A 17 -12.27 4.93 19.34
N ILE A 18 -11.98 5.76 18.33
CA ILE A 18 -11.21 5.34 17.14
C ILE A 18 -9.80 4.92 17.54
N VAL A 19 -9.14 5.67 18.43
CA VAL A 19 -7.78 5.34 18.90
C VAL A 19 -7.76 4.02 19.67
N ILE A 20 -8.74 3.78 20.54
CA ILE A 20 -8.82 2.53 21.32
C ILE A 20 -9.06 1.33 20.40
N VAL A 21 -10.04 1.41 19.49
CA VAL A 21 -10.32 0.32 18.54
C VAL A 21 -9.12 0.05 17.64
N GLY A 22 -8.46 1.10 17.12
CA GLY A 22 -7.24 0.95 16.32
C GLY A 22 -6.07 0.31 17.09
N TYR A 23 -5.93 0.63 18.38
CA TYR A 23 -4.90 0.02 19.24
C TYR A 23 -5.18 -1.46 19.53
N PHE A 24 -6.43 -1.84 19.81
CA PHE A 24 -6.81 -3.23 20.05
C PHE A 24 -6.73 -4.09 18.78
N SER A 25 -7.12 -3.57 17.61
CA SER A 25 -6.95 -4.26 16.33
C SER A 25 -5.48 -4.54 15.99
N ASN A 26 -4.57 -3.66 16.40
CA ASN A 26 -3.12 -3.86 16.22
C ASN A 26 -2.52 -4.89 17.19
N ALA A 27 -3.09 -5.02 18.39
CA ALA A 27 -2.58 -5.95 19.40
C ALA A 27 -2.86 -7.42 19.06
N GLU A 28 -3.95 -7.73 18.33
CA GLU A 28 -4.27 -9.09 17.89
C GLU A 28 -3.50 -9.54 16.63
N ASN A 29 -3.04 -8.60 15.79
CA ASN A 29 -2.23 -8.92 14.59
C ASN A 29 -0.77 -9.30 14.90
N HIS A 30 -0.27 -9.00 16.11
CA HIS A 30 1.14 -9.20 16.44
C HIS A 30 1.53 -10.62 16.90
N LYS A 31 0.60 -11.58 16.93
CA LYS A 31 0.90 -12.95 17.42
C LYS A 31 0.89 -14.04 16.35
N GLY A 32 0.59 -13.71 15.09
CA GLY A 32 0.51 -14.69 13.99
C GLY A 32 1.05 -14.25 12.62
N ASN A 33 1.34 -12.95 12.40
CA ASN A 33 1.48 -12.41 11.04
C ASN A 33 2.86 -12.50 10.38
N THR A 34 3.89 -13.05 11.03
CA THR A 34 5.24 -12.90 10.45
C THR A 34 5.43 -13.60 9.11
N VAL A 35 4.63 -14.62 8.76
CA VAL A 35 4.79 -15.38 7.50
C VAL A 35 3.75 -15.00 6.43
N GLU A 36 2.56 -14.54 6.82
CA GLU A 36 1.46 -14.25 5.89
C GLU A 36 1.58 -12.83 5.30
N ASP A 37 1.94 -11.84 6.13
CA ASP A 37 2.12 -10.44 5.70
C ASP A 37 3.31 -10.28 4.71
N GLN A 38 4.39 -11.05 4.91
CA GLN A 38 5.53 -11.07 3.99
C GLN A 38 5.17 -11.72 2.64
N SER A 39 4.36 -12.77 2.63
CA SER A 39 3.92 -13.42 1.38
C SER A 39 3.00 -12.50 0.57
N ASP A 40 2.11 -11.78 1.24
CA ASP A 40 1.20 -10.84 0.62
C ASP A 40 1.95 -9.62 0.07
N GLU A 41 2.95 -9.10 0.78
CA GLU A 41 3.78 -7.99 0.30
C GLU A 41 4.58 -8.36 -0.97
N ILE A 42 5.10 -9.60 -1.04
CA ILE A 42 5.76 -10.12 -2.24
C ILE A 42 4.76 -10.28 -3.39
N ALA A 43 3.53 -10.75 -3.12
CA ALA A 43 2.48 -10.86 -4.11
C ALA A 43 2.05 -9.48 -4.65
N TRP A 44 1.94 -8.46 -3.78
CA TRP A 44 1.65 -7.09 -4.17
C TRP A 44 2.76 -6.46 -5.03
N GLN A 45 4.03 -6.73 -4.72
CA GLN A 45 5.16 -6.25 -5.52
C GLN A 45 5.23 -6.91 -6.91
N LEU A 46 4.94 -8.21 -7.00
CA LEU A 46 4.83 -8.91 -8.29
C LEU A 46 3.66 -8.36 -9.12
N LEU A 47 2.50 -8.16 -8.48
CA LEU A 47 1.32 -7.55 -9.12
C LEU A 47 1.65 -6.16 -9.66
N GLN A 48 2.36 -5.34 -8.87
CA GLN A 48 2.76 -4.00 -9.26
C GLN A 48 3.63 -4.00 -10.53
N LYS A 49 4.63 -4.89 -10.61
CA LYS A 49 5.45 -5.03 -11.83
C LYS A 49 4.58 -5.36 -13.05
N THR A 50 3.71 -6.37 -12.93
CA THR A 50 2.85 -6.78 -14.06
C THR A 50 1.88 -5.69 -14.51
N TYR A 51 1.37 -4.88 -13.57
CA TYR A 51 0.48 -3.76 -13.86
C TYR A 51 1.22 -2.65 -14.62
N LEU A 52 2.40 -2.24 -14.13
CA LEU A 52 3.23 -1.23 -14.81
C LEU A 52 3.66 -1.71 -16.20
N GLU A 53 3.98 -3.00 -16.35
CA GLU A 53 4.30 -3.57 -17.66
C GLU A 53 3.11 -3.55 -18.63
N GLN A 54 1.89 -3.80 -18.15
CA GLN A 54 0.69 -3.66 -18.98
C GLN A 54 0.45 -2.20 -19.37
N GLU A 55 0.60 -1.27 -18.43
CA GLU A 55 0.46 0.16 -18.68
C GLU A 55 1.46 0.64 -19.76
N CYS A 56 2.72 0.19 -19.70
CA CYS A 56 3.71 0.46 -20.75
C CYS A 56 3.26 -0.07 -22.13
N ARG A 57 2.69 -1.29 -22.19
CA ARG A 57 2.20 -1.88 -23.46
C ARG A 57 1.01 -1.12 -24.02
N GLU A 58 0.11 -0.65 -23.17
CA GLU A 58 -1.05 0.13 -23.58
C GLU A 58 -0.65 1.54 -24.02
N GLN A 59 0.26 2.18 -23.29
CA GLN A 59 0.70 3.55 -23.55
C GLN A 59 1.61 3.67 -24.77
N TYR A 60 2.50 2.70 -24.99
CA TYR A 60 3.46 2.68 -26.09
C TYR A 60 3.12 1.64 -27.17
N MET A 61 1.84 1.30 -27.31
CA MET A 61 1.36 0.34 -28.29
C MET A 61 1.76 0.77 -29.71
N GLY A 62 2.56 -0.05 -30.40
CA GLY A 62 3.08 0.26 -31.74
C GLY A 62 4.36 1.11 -31.78
N GLN A 63 4.91 1.53 -30.63
CA GLN A 63 6.19 2.25 -30.51
C GLN A 63 7.19 1.40 -29.72
N SER A 64 7.85 0.45 -30.40
CA SER A 64 8.73 -0.54 -29.78
C SER A 64 9.91 0.06 -29.00
N ASN A 65 10.49 1.16 -29.48
CA ASN A 65 11.64 1.81 -28.84
C ASN A 65 11.26 2.50 -27.50
N GLU A 66 10.09 3.13 -27.45
CA GLU A 66 9.60 3.76 -26.20
C GLU A 66 9.08 2.71 -25.21
N LEU A 67 8.51 1.61 -25.74
CA LEU A 67 8.12 0.45 -24.94
C LEU A 67 9.33 -0.21 -24.25
N GLU A 68 10.43 -0.40 -24.97
CA GLU A 68 11.67 -0.98 -24.44
C GLU A 68 12.25 -0.11 -23.30
N LYS A 69 12.34 1.21 -23.50
CA LYS A 69 12.75 2.14 -22.43
C LYS A 69 11.82 2.14 -21.22
N CYS A 70 10.53 1.90 -21.43
CA CYS A 70 9.55 1.81 -20.35
C CYS A 70 9.80 0.56 -19.48
N PHE A 71 10.07 -0.58 -20.12
CA PHE A 71 10.45 -1.80 -19.40
C PHE A 71 11.80 -1.69 -18.71
N ASP A 72 12.82 -1.10 -19.36
CA ASP A 72 14.13 -0.88 -18.75
C ASP A 72 14.04 -0.04 -17.48
N ARG A 73 13.17 0.98 -17.47
CA ARG A 73 12.90 1.79 -16.28
C ARG A 73 12.25 0.97 -15.18
N ILE A 74 11.23 0.17 -15.50
CA ILE A 74 10.56 -0.70 -14.51
C ILE A 74 11.57 -1.67 -13.89
N ASP A 75 12.45 -2.25 -14.71
CA ASP A 75 13.44 -3.20 -14.23
C ASP A 75 14.50 -2.53 -13.35
N GLU A 76 14.96 -1.33 -13.70
CA GLU A 76 15.91 -0.56 -12.89
C GLU A 76 15.30 -0.12 -11.54
N GLU A 77 14.03 0.30 -11.52
CA GLU A 77 13.30 0.63 -10.28
C GLU A 77 13.13 -0.61 -9.39
N GLN A 78 12.85 -1.77 -9.98
CA GLN A 78 12.79 -3.06 -9.27
C GLN A 78 14.17 -3.52 -8.79
N ARG A 79 15.24 -3.18 -9.51
CA ARG A 79 16.63 -3.46 -9.10
C ARG A 79 17.06 -2.59 -7.92
N LEU A 80 16.59 -1.34 -7.88
CA LEU A 80 16.85 -0.40 -6.77
C LEU A 80 16.02 -0.74 -5.53
N ASN A 81 14.80 -1.23 -5.72
CA ASN A 81 13.91 -1.68 -4.65
C ASN A 81 13.56 -3.17 -4.85
N PRO A 82 14.53 -4.07 -4.65
CA PRO A 82 14.26 -5.49 -4.79
C PRO A 82 13.21 -5.92 -3.76
N PRO A 83 12.31 -6.85 -4.11
CA PRO A 83 11.38 -7.42 -3.15
C PRO A 83 12.17 -7.95 -1.96
N THR A 84 11.89 -7.40 -0.78
CA THR A 84 12.53 -7.86 0.46
C THR A 84 12.14 -9.32 0.65
N THR A 85 13.16 -10.18 0.66
CA THR A 85 13.06 -11.64 0.72
C THR A 85 12.08 -12.13 1.82
N PRO A 86 11.50 -13.34 1.63
CA PRO A 86 10.54 -13.94 2.56
C PRO A 86 11.10 -14.10 3.97
#